data_AF-A0AAU4PGP5-F1
#
_entry.id   AF-A0AAU4PGP5-F1
#
_cell.length_a   1.000
_cell.length_b   1.000
_cell.length_c   1.000
_cell.angle_alpha   90.00
_cell.angle_beta   90.00
_cell.angle_gamma   90.00
#
_symmetry.space_group_name_H-M   'P 1'
#
loop_
_entity.id
_entity.type
_entity.pdbx_description
1 polymer ?
#
loop_
_entity_poly.entity_id
_entity_poly.type
_entity_poly.pdbx_seq_one_letter_code
_entity_poly.pdbx_strand_id
1 'polypeptide(L)'
;MTEASGEDGRAVQRETEQVVNEIAQGLRTLDDGTAWFSGLSLAVRQEVLREVGGYVMQAHITAADGCAGVARSGVKPTANPSVMICMDPPRYGFAKLPDDEHVKAFRVLVSVFAVADTRRRETDCKGTCGHAWHHLPTAVEEP
;
A
#
# COMPACT_ATOMS: atom_id res chain seq x y z
N MET A 1 3.91 -7.77 -32.60
CA MET A 1 2.73 -7.16 -31.94
C MET A 1 2.88 -7.43 -30.45
N THR A 2 3.61 -6.57 -29.72
CA THR A 2 3.91 -6.79 -28.29
C THR A 2 4.08 -5.45 -27.58
N GLU A 3 3.17 -4.51 -27.82
CA GLU A 3 3.20 -3.17 -27.21
C GLU A 3 2.07 -2.95 -26.20
N ALA A 4 1.02 -3.79 -26.21
CA ALA A 4 -0.12 -3.67 -25.30
C ALA A 4 0.21 -4.04 -23.84
N SER A 5 1.05 -5.06 -23.59
CA SER A 5 1.36 -5.53 -22.23
C SER A 5 2.17 -4.52 -21.40
N GLY A 6 2.94 -3.65 -22.03
CA GLY A 6 3.74 -2.63 -21.33
C GLY A 6 2.95 -1.36 -20.98
N GLU A 7 1.84 -1.10 -21.67
CA GLU A 7 0.98 0.04 -21.40
C GLU A 7 -0.01 -0.27 -20.26
N ASP A 8 -0.56 -1.48 -20.26
CA ASP A 8 -1.41 -2.02 -19.20
C ASP A 8 -0.69 -2.07 -17.85
N GLY A 9 0.53 -2.62 -17.80
CA GLY A 9 1.33 -2.66 -16.57
C GLY A 9 1.70 -1.28 -16.02
N ARG A 10 1.98 -0.29 -16.90
CA ARG A 10 2.23 1.10 -16.48
C ARG A 10 0.96 1.80 -15.98
N ALA A 11 -0.20 1.47 -16.53
CA ALA A 11 -1.48 1.98 -16.04
C ALA A 11 -1.79 1.43 -14.65
N VAL A 12 -1.64 0.11 -14.44
CA VAL A 12 -1.81 -0.55 -13.14
C VAL A 12 -0.87 0.04 -12.10
N GLN A 13 0.40 0.28 -12.45
CA GLN A 13 1.37 0.88 -11.53
C GLN A 13 0.94 2.29 -11.08
N ARG A 14 0.54 3.17 -12.02
CA ARG A 14 0.09 4.53 -11.68
C ARG A 14 -1.17 4.51 -10.82
N GLU A 15 -2.13 3.66 -11.14
CA GLU A 15 -3.35 3.51 -10.34
C GLU A 15 -3.03 2.98 -8.93
N THR A 16 -2.12 2.02 -8.83
CA THR A 16 -1.63 1.50 -7.54
C THR A 16 -1.00 2.60 -6.70
N GLU A 17 -0.10 3.38 -7.29
CA GLU A 17 0.53 4.52 -6.62
C GLU A 17 -0.51 5.52 -6.12
N GLN A 18 -1.49 5.87 -6.96
CA GLN A 18 -2.57 6.79 -6.61
C GLN A 18 -3.39 6.25 -5.43
N VAL A 19 -3.89 5.01 -5.52
CA VAL A 19 -4.74 4.40 -4.48
C VAL A 19 -3.99 4.33 -3.14
N VAL A 20 -2.73 3.88 -3.14
CA VAL A 20 -1.94 3.74 -1.91
C VAL A 20 -1.69 5.10 -1.27
N ASN A 21 -1.33 6.12 -2.06
CA ASN A 21 -1.05 7.45 -1.54
C ASN A 21 -2.32 8.18 -1.07
N GLU A 22 -3.46 7.99 -1.74
CA GLU A 22 -4.75 8.50 -1.27
C GLU A 22 -5.12 7.89 0.09
N ILE A 23 -4.92 6.58 0.28
CA ILE A 23 -5.19 5.92 1.57
C ILE A 23 -4.22 6.40 2.65
N ALA A 24 -2.92 6.49 2.33
CA ALA A 24 -1.92 6.99 3.26
C ALA A 24 -2.20 8.42 3.75
N GLN A 25 -2.86 9.23 2.91
CA GLN A 25 -3.22 10.61 3.20
C GLN A 25 -4.66 10.79 3.70
N GLY A 26 -5.42 9.70 3.87
CA GLY A 26 -6.80 9.75 4.31
C GLY A 26 -7.78 10.34 3.28
N LEU A 27 -7.37 10.47 2.02
CA LEU A 27 -8.22 10.91 0.89
C LEU A 27 -9.11 9.77 0.37
N ARG A 28 -8.71 8.52 0.60
CA ARG A 28 -9.48 7.31 0.30
C ARG A 28 -9.54 6.43 1.54
N THR A 29 -10.70 5.82 1.82
CA THR A 29 -10.79 4.87 2.93
C THR A 29 -10.07 3.56 2.61
N LEU A 30 -9.62 2.83 3.64
CA LEU A 30 -9.02 1.51 3.43
C LEU A 30 -10.02 0.54 2.78
N ASP A 31 -11.30 0.65 3.10
CA ASP A 31 -12.33 -0.23 2.56
C ASP A 31 -12.60 0.05 1.07
N ASP A 32 -12.64 1.31 0.64
CA ASP A 32 -12.75 1.67 -0.79
C ASP A 32 -11.53 1.20 -1.59
N GLY A 33 -10.33 1.37 -1.03
CA GLY A 33 -9.10 0.80 -1.61
C GLY A 33 -9.14 -0.72 -1.71
N THR A 34 -9.68 -1.38 -0.68
CA THR A 34 -9.83 -2.84 -0.66
C THR A 34 -10.85 -3.31 -1.70
N ALA A 35 -11.95 -2.57 -1.88
CA ALA A 35 -12.97 -2.86 -2.88
C ALA A 35 -12.39 -2.77 -4.30
N TRP A 36 -11.64 -1.71 -4.59
CA TRP A 36 -10.87 -1.58 -5.83
C TRP A 36 -9.96 -2.79 -6.05
N PHE A 37 -9.11 -3.11 -5.08
CA PHE A 37 -8.17 -4.23 -5.18
C PHE A 37 -8.87 -5.58 -5.39
N SER A 38 -10.01 -5.79 -4.73
CA SER A 38 -10.78 -7.05 -4.80
C SER A 38 -11.45 -7.26 -6.16
N GLY A 39 -11.71 -6.19 -6.92
CA GLY A 39 -12.25 -6.25 -8.27
C GLY A 39 -11.22 -6.65 -9.34
N LEU A 40 -9.93 -6.70 -8.99
CA LEU A 40 -8.84 -7.01 -9.92
C LEU A 40 -8.70 -8.51 -10.17
N SER A 41 -8.20 -8.85 -11.37
CA SER A 41 -7.83 -10.24 -11.68
C SER A 41 -6.70 -10.72 -10.75
N LEU A 42 -6.56 -12.05 -10.58
CA LEU A 42 -5.52 -12.61 -9.72
C LEU A 42 -4.11 -12.15 -10.12
N ALA A 43 -3.81 -12.15 -11.43
CA ALA A 43 -2.50 -11.72 -11.94
C ALA A 43 -2.21 -10.26 -11.59
N VAL A 44 -3.21 -9.38 -11.77
CA VAL A 44 -3.08 -7.96 -11.42
C VAL A 44 -2.96 -7.78 -9.91
N ARG A 45 -3.71 -8.51 -9.08
CA ARG A 45 -3.54 -8.48 -7.62
C ARG A 45 -2.12 -8.85 -7.18
N GLN A 46 -1.50 -9.83 -7.83
CA GLN A 46 -0.11 -10.19 -7.56
C GLN A 46 0.90 -9.12 -7.99
N GLU A 47 0.61 -8.37 -9.05
CA GLU A 47 1.42 -7.21 -9.47
C GLU A 47 1.30 -6.08 -8.45
N VAL A 48 0.07 -5.71 -8.08
CA VAL A 48 -0.19 -4.71 -7.05
C VAL A 48 0.51 -5.06 -5.74
N LEU A 49 0.40 -6.31 -5.25
CA LEU A 49 1.07 -6.74 -4.02
C LEU A 49 2.61 -6.67 -4.10
N ARG A 50 3.19 -6.85 -5.30
CA ARG A 50 4.63 -6.65 -5.51
C ARG A 50 5.00 -5.17 -5.42
N GLU A 51 4.25 -4.29 -6.10
CA GLU A 51 4.48 -2.85 -6.08
C GLU A 51 4.34 -2.27 -4.68
N VAL A 52 3.22 -2.56 -3.98
CA VAL A 52 2.99 -2.07 -2.61
C VAL A 52 4.04 -2.62 -1.63
N GLY A 53 4.44 -3.89 -1.79
CA GLY A 53 5.55 -4.46 -1.03
C GLY A 53 6.86 -3.70 -1.25
N GLY A 54 7.10 -3.22 -2.46
CA GLY A 54 8.22 -2.33 -2.80
C GLY A 54 8.12 -0.97 -2.11
N TYR A 55 6.95 -0.33 -2.09
CA TYR A 55 6.74 0.94 -1.39
C TYR A 55 7.01 0.83 0.11
N VAL A 56 6.53 -0.23 0.74
CA VAL A 56 6.79 -0.54 2.15
C VAL A 56 8.30 -0.72 2.40
N MET A 57 9.01 -1.44 1.52
CA MET A 57 10.46 -1.59 1.64
C MET A 57 11.20 -0.24 1.52
N GLN A 58 10.82 0.59 0.55
CA GLN A 58 11.41 1.92 0.33
C GLN A 58 11.08 2.91 1.46
N ALA A 59 9.95 2.72 2.15
CA ALA A 59 9.60 3.49 3.33
C ALA A 59 10.45 3.14 4.57
N HIS A 60 11.29 2.10 4.49
CA HIS A 60 12.12 1.63 5.61
C HIS A 60 11.29 1.39 6.88
N ILE A 61 10.28 0.52 6.75
CA ILE A 61 9.43 0.15 7.89
C ILE A 61 10.22 -0.55 8.99
N THR A 62 9.80 -0.30 10.21
CA THR A 62 10.25 -1.01 11.41
C THR A 62 9.21 -2.06 11.82
N ALA A 63 9.58 -3.00 12.70
CA ALA A 63 8.61 -3.92 13.29
C ALA A 63 7.49 -3.18 14.05
N ALA A 64 7.78 -2.01 14.64
CA ALA A 64 6.78 -1.17 15.29
C ALA A 64 5.77 -0.59 14.29
N ASP A 65 6.23 -0.12 13.12
CA ASP A 65 5.35 0.31 12.02
C ASP A 65 4.46 -0.85 11.55
N GLY A 66 5.05 -2.06 11.44
CA GLY A 66 4.34 -3.30 11.13
C GLY A 66 3.19 -3.58 12.09
N CYS A 67 3.47 -3.62 13.40
CA CYS A 67 2.47 -3.84 14.44
C CYS A 67 1.38 -2.76 14.44
N ALA A 68 1.76 -1.48 14.33
CA ALA A 68 0.81 -0.37 14.30
C ALA A 68 -0.09 -0.41 13.06
N GLY A 69 0.46 -0.74 11.89
CA GLY A 69 -0.32 -0.91 10.66
C GLY A 69 -1.27 -2.09 10.72
N VAL A 70 -0.85 -3.23 11.29
CA VAL A 70 -1.73 -4.39 11.51
C VAL A 70 -2.93 -4.00 12.38
N ALA A 71 -2.71 -3.25 13.47
CA ALA A 71 -3.80 -2.79 14.35
C ALA A 71 -4.83 -1.91 13.62
N ARG A 72 -4.43 -1.18 12.57
CA ARG A 72 -5.29 -0.31 11.75
C ARG A 72 -5.93 -1.01 10.55
N SER A 73 -5.43 -2.19 10.17
CA SER A 73 -5.83 -2.88 8.93
C SER A 73 -7.19 -3.60 9.00
N GLY A 74 -7.72 -3.83 10.20
CA GLY A 74 -8.88 -4.72 10.43
C GLY A 74 -8.58 -6.21 10.17
N VAL A 75 -7.32 -6.58 9.92
CA VAL A 75 -6.89 -7.97 9.74
C VAL A 75 -6.45 -8.55 11.09
N LYS A 76 -6.81 -9.81 11.36
CA LYS A 76 -6.41 -10.50 12.58
C LYS A 76 -4.87 -10.55 12.69
N PRO A 77 -4.27 -10.27 13.86
CA PRO A 77 -2.82 -10.33 14.04
C PRO A 77 -2.19 -11.69 13.70
N THR A 78 -2.97 -12.77 13.76
CA THR A 78 -2.55 -14.13 13.45
C THR A 78 -2.65 -14.49 11.96
N ALA A 79 -3.16 -13.61 11.11
CA ALA A 79 -3.19 -13.86 9.67
C ALA A 79 -1.75 -13.84 9.11
N ASN A 80 -1.49 -14.64 8.08
CA ASN A 80 -0.16 -14.76 7.49
C ASN A 80 0.48 -13.40 7.14
N PRO A 81 -0.18 -12.46 6.45
CA PRO A 81 0.44 -11.17 6.14
C PRO A 81 0.73 -10.33 7.39
N SER A 82 -0.11 -10.40 8.42
CA SER A 82 0.11 -9.69 9.69
C SER A 82 1.33 -10.24 10.44
N VAL A 83 1.46 -11.56 10.52
CA VAL A 83 2.65 -12.18 11.12
C VAL A 83 3.90 -11.83 10.33
N MET A 84 3.83 -11.86 9.00
CA MET A 84 4.97 -11.58 8.12
C MET A 84 5.55 -10.17 8.32
N ILE A 85 4.68 -9.15 8.38
CA ILE A 85 5.12 -7.76 8.44
C ILE A 85 5.60 -7.35 9.84
N CYS A 86 5.16 -8.04 10.89
CA CYS A 86 5.56 -7.77 12.27
C CYS A 86 6.86 -8.49 12.69
N MET A 87 7.44 -9.34 11.84
CA MET A 87 8.75 -9.95 12.10
C MET A 87 9.88 -8.92 12.06
N ASP A 88 11.02 -9.26 12.66
CA ASP A 88 12.24 -8.45 12.63
C ASP A 88 13.41 -9.26 12.04
N PRO A 89 13.87 -8.95 10.81
CA PRO A 89 13.32 -7.95 9.90
C PRO A 89 11.97 -8.39 9.29
N PRO A 90 11.13 -7.44 8.82
CA PRO A 90 9.89 -7.75 8.14
C PRO A 90 10.11 -8.66 6.94
N ARG A 91 9.22 -9.65 6.74
CA ARG A 91 9.30 -10.56 5.60
C ARG A 91 8.45 -10.06 4.43
N TYR A 92 9.01 -10.17 3.24
CA TYR A 92 8.37 -9.83 1.98
C TYR A 92 7.94 -11.09 1.22
N GLY A 93 7.16 -10.93 0.15
CA GLY A 93 6.62 -12.06 -0.64
C GLY A 93 5.11 -12.21 -0.59
N PHE A 94 4.39 -11.14 -0.24
CA PHE A 94 2.93 -11.11 -0.14
C PHE A 94 2.20 -11.57 -1.42
N ALA A 95 2.75 -11.28 -2.60
CA ALA A 95 2.20 -11.73 -3.88
C ALA A 95 2.27 -13.26 -4.09
N LYS A 96 3.07 -13.98 -3.30
CA LYS A 96 3.19 -15.45 -3.34
C LYS A 96 2.29 -16.15 -2.33
N LEU A 97 1.53 -15.40 -1.51
CA LEU A 97 0.54 -15.98 -0.62
C LEU A 97 -0.61 -16.61 -1.43
N PRO A 98 -1.34 -17.57 -0.85
CA PRO A 98 -2.59 -18.07 -1.41
C PRO A 98 -3.57 -16.94 -1.76
N ASP A 99 -4.38 -17.12 -2.80
CA ASP A 99 -5.26 -16.11 -3.36
C ASP A 99 -6.27 -15.52 -2.35
N ASP A 100 -6.68 -16.32 -1.36
CA ASP A 100 -7.58 -15.96 -0.28
C ASP A 100 -6.91 -15.09 0.81
N GLU A 101 -5.59 -14.99 0.79
CA GLU A 101 -4.81 -14.10 1.65
C GLU A 101 -4.51 -12.74 0.99
N HIS A 102 -4.73 -12.59 -0.33
CA HIS A 102 -4.32 -11.37 -1.07
C HIS A 102 -5.01 -10.11 -0.55
N VAL A 103 -6.30 -10.18 -0.25
CA VAL A 103 -7.07 -9.04 0.28
C VAL A 103 -6.53 -8.64 1.66
N LYS A 104 -6.21 -9.62 2.51
CA LYS A 104 -5.61 -9.36 3.83
C LYS A 104 -4.22 -8.75 3.69
N ALA A 105 -3.42 -9.25 2.75
CA ALA A 105 -2.09 -8.75 2.46
C ALA A 105 -2.11 -7.29 1.99
N PHE A 106 -3.04 -6.95 1.08
CA PHE A 106 -3.22 -5.57 0.63
C PHE A 106 -3.57 -4.64 1.79
N ARG A 107 -4.57 -5.01 2.60
CA ARG A 107 -4.99 -4.22 3.78
C ARG A 107 -3.84 -3.97 4.75
N VAL A 108 -3.06 -5.01 5.06
CA VAL A 108 -1.90 -4.91 5.96
C VAL A 108 -0.83 -4.01 5.36
N LEU A 109 -0.42 -4.26 4.12
CA LEU A 109 0.65 -3.50 3.47
C LEU A 109 0.34 -2.01 3.36
N VAL A 110 -0.87 -1.65 2.92
CA VAL A 110 -1.27 -0.24 2.80
C VAL A 110 -1.35 0.43 4.16
N SER A 111 -1.88 -0.25 5.18
CA SER A 111 -1.95 0.30 6.53
C SER A 111 -0.57 0.53 7.15
N VAL A 112 0.37 -0.40 6.91
CA VAL A 112 1.76 -0.28 7.36
C VAL A 112 2.49 0.81 6.60
N PHE A 113 2.28 0.91 5.28
CA PHE A 113 2.80 2.01 4.48
C PHE A 113 2.31 3.37 5.01
N ALA A 114 1.01 3.52 5.29
CA ALA A 114 0.45 4.76 5.83
C ALA A 114 1.08 5.17 7.16
N VAL A 115 1.33 4.21 8.07
CA VAL A 115 2.02 4.48 9.35
C VAL A 115 3.45 4.95 9.11
N ALA A 116 4.20 4.22 8.29
CA ALA A 116 5.60 4.54 8.02
C ALA A 116 5.76 5.86 7.25
N ASP A 117 4.87 6.13 6.30
CA ASP A 117 4.83 7.38 5.54
C ASP A 117 4.53 8.56 6.47
N THR A 118 3.54 8.43 7.37
CA THR A 118 3.26 9.45 8.40
C THR A 118 4.50 9.72 9.26
N ARG A 119 5.15 8.67 9.78
CA ARG A 119 6.38 8.80 10.57
C ARG A 119 7.46 9.56 9.79
N ARG A 120 7.72 9.18 8.54
CA ARG A 120 8.72 9.85 7.68
C ARG A 120 8.37 11.32 7.44
N ARG A 121 7.09 11.65 7.21
CA ARG A 121 6.64 13.03 7.03
C ARG A 121 6.94 13.88 8.27
N GLU A 122 6.72 13.31 9.46
CA GLU A 122 6.93 13.97 10.76
C GLU A 122 8.42 14.06 11.15
N THR A 123 9.24 13.05 10.86
CA THR A 123 10.64 12.99 11.31
C THR A 123 11.64 13.52 10.29
N ASP A 124 11.43 13.23 9.00
CA ASP A 124 12.43 13.44 7.96
C ASP A 124 12.06 14.63 7.06
N CYS A 125 10.81 14.66 6.58
CA CYS A 125 10.35 15.72 5.68
C CYS A 125 10.13 17.05 6.42
N LYS A 126 9.47 17.01 7.58
CA LYS A 126 9.11 18.18 8.39
C LYS A 126 8.46 19.31 7.58
N GLY A 127 7.62 18.96 6.61
CA GLY A 127 6.93 19.92 5.73
C GLY A 127 7.79 20.55 4.62
N THR A 128 9.05 20.15 4.45
CA THR A 128 9.95 20.69 3.41
C THR A 128 9.98 19.87 2.12
N CYS A 129 9.25 18.76 2.08
CA CYS A 129 9.25 17.87 0.93
C CYS A 129 8.34 18.37 -0.20
N GLY A 130 8.86 18.43 -1.42
CA GLY A 130 8.14 18.85 -2.63
C GLY A 130 7.70 17.70 -3.54
N HIS A 131 7.71 16.45 -3.07
CA HIS A 131 7.29 15.32 -3.92
C HIS A 131 5.79 15.38 -4.22
N ALA A 132 5.41 15.14 -5.48
CA ALA A 132 4.03 15.19 -5.93
C ALA A 132 3.09 14.26 -5.13
N TRP A 133 3.56 13.10 -4.69
CA TRP A 133 2.78 12.14 -3.90
C TRP A 133 2.55 12.56 -2.44
N HIS A 134 3.24 13.60 -1.93
CA HIS A 134 2.93 14.23 -0.66
C HIS A 134 1.94 15.40 -0.77
N HIS A 135 1.66 15.87 -2.00
CA HIS A 135 0.80 17.01 -2.29
C HIS A 135 -0.28 16.59 -3.29
N LEU A 136 -0.97 15.49 -3.00
CA LEU A 136 -2.11 15.11 -3.82
C LEU A 136 -3.16 16.22 -3.74
N PRO A 137 -3.70 16.68 -4.88
CA PRO A 137 -4.75 17.68 -4.88
C PRO A 137 -5.93 17.11 -4.08
N THR A 138 -6.32 17.82 -3.01
CA THR A 138 -7.65 17.61 -2.45
C THR A 138 -8.65 18.00 -3.54
N ALA A 139 -9.69 17.19 -3.77
CA ALA A 139 -10.72 17.55 -4.74
C ALA A 139 -11.23 18.95 -4.36
N VAL A 140 -10.85 19.94 -5.17
CA VAL A 140 -11.29 21.32 -5.00
C VAL A 140 -12.79 21.29 -5.21
N GLU A 141 -13.56 21.60 -4.17
CA GLU A 141 -14.96 21.99 -4.32
C GLU A 141 -15.00 23.16 -5.32
N GLU A 142 -15.50 22.91 -6.52
CA GLU A 142 -15.79 23.97 -7.49
C GLU A 142 -16.96 24.82 -6.95
N PRO A 143 -16.87 26.16 -7.00
CA PRO A 143 -17.94 27.06 -6.57
C PRO A 143 -19.16 27.06 -7.49
#